data_AF-A0A8B6X2M5-F1
#
_entry.id   AF-A0A8B6X2M5-F1
#
_cell.length_a   1.000
_cell.length_b   1.000
_cell.length_c   1.000
_cell.angle_alpha   90.00
_cell.angle_beta   90.00
_cell.angle_gamma   90.00
#
_symmetry.space_group_name_H-M   'P 1'
#
loop_
_entity.id
_entity.type
_entity.pdbx_description
1 polymer ?
#
loop_
_entity_poly.entity_id
_entity_poly.type
_entity_poly.pdbx_seq_one_letter_code
_entity_poly.pdbx_strand_id
1 'polypeptide(L)' 'MTTEVKCPACGRPVPWTEASRWRPFCSERCKKLDLGAWASDRYVIPGAPLDDTSSPGEKGGD' A
#
# COMPACT_ATOMS: atom_id res chain seq x y z
N MET A 1 16.80 21.86 11.08
CA MET A 1 16.23 21.62 9.73
C MET A 1 15.13 20.59 9.90
N THR A 2 13.96 20.85 9.32
CA THR A 2 12.81 19.94 9.42
C THR A 2 12.82 19.04 8.20
N THR A 3 12.83 17.72 8.39
CA THR A 3 12.68 16.76 7.29
C THR A 3 11.31 16.94 6.63
N GLU A 4 11.22 16.83 5.31
CA GLU A 4 9.95 16.85 4.59
C GLU A 4 9.76 15.56 3.79
N VAL A 5 8.51 15.11 3.69
CA VAL A 5 8.13 13.93 2.89
C VAL A 5 7.02 14.30 1.90
N LYS A 6 6.89 13.57 0.79
CA LYS A 6 5.77 13.75 -0.14
C LYS A 6 4.54 12.98 0.36
N CYS A 7 3.38 13.64 0.35
CA CYS A 7 2.10 13.01 0.61
C CYS A 7 1.86 11.87 -0.40
N PRO A 8 1.66 10.62 0.03
CA PRO A 8 1.49 9.48 -0.88
C PRO A 8 0.28 9.63 -1.81
N ALA A 9 -0.80 10.26 -1.33
CA ALA A 9 -2.04 10.38 -2.08
C ALA A 9 -2.04 11.51 -3.13
N CYS A 10 -1.23 12.57 -2.96
CA CYS A 10 -1.30 13.76 -3.82
C CYS A 10 0.03 14.47 -4.09
N GLY A 11 1.15 13.98 -3.54
CA GLY A 11 2.50 14.48 -3.79
C GLY A 11 2.89 15.77 -3.07
N ARG A 12 1.97 16.46 -2.38
CA ARG A 12 2.29 17.70 -1.64
C ARG A 12 3.35 17.47 -0.57
N PRO A 13 4.29 18.41 -0.35
CA PRO A 13 5.27 18.30 0.74
C PRO A 13 4.59 18.38 2.10
N VAL A 14 5.06 17.57 3.05
CA VAL A 14 4.57 17.49 4.42
C VAL A 14 5.76 17.59 5.38
N PRO A 15 5.83 18.65 6.21
CA PRO A 15 6.87 18.77 7.24
C PRO A 15 6.76 17.64 8.26
N TRP A 16 7.89 17.01 8.58
CA TRP A 16 8.00 15.91 9.54
C TRP A 16 8.04 16.44 10.99
N THR A 17 6.95 17.09 11.42
CA THR A 17 6.77 17.66 12.78
C THR A 17 5.44 17.25 13.42
N GLU A 18 5.34 17.31 14.75
CA GLU A 18 4.13 16.97 15.51
C GLU A 18 2.89 17.82 15.11
N ALA A 19 3.12 19.04 14.62
CA ALA A 19 2.05 19.90 14.13
C ALA A 19 1.34 19.32 12.89
N SER A 20 2.04 18.53 12.08
CA SER A 20 1.48 17.86 10.91
C SER A 20 0.72 16.59 11.32
N ARG A 21 -0.47 16.76 11.89
CA ARG A 21 -1.30 15.72 12.53
C ARG A 21 -1.58 14.48 11.68
N TRP A 22 -1.49 14.59 10.35
CA TRP A 22 -1.87 13.54 9.40
C TRP A 22 -0.69 12.90 8.68
N ARG A 23 0.56 13.17 9.09
CA ARG A 23 1.78 12.58 8.47
C ARG A 23 1.63 11.06 8.26
N PRO A 24 2.04 10.52 7.10
CA PRO A 24 2.74 11.20 6.00
C PRO A 24 1.82 11.99 5.05
N PHE A 25 0.51 12.08 5.32
CA PHE A 25 -0.46 12.75 4.47
C PHE A 25 -0.58 14.25 4.79
N CYS A 26 -0.88 15.06 3.78
CA CYS A 26 -1.06 16.51 3.97
C CYS A 26 -2.40 16.87 4.63
N SER A 27 -3.37 15.94 4.71
CA SER A 27 -4.69 16.15 5.29
C SER A 27 -5.40 14.84 5.62
N GLU A 28 -6.42 14.92 6.47
CA GLU A 28 -7.32 13.78 6.76
C GLU A 28 -7.96 13.20 5.50
N ARG A 29 -8.35 14.06 4.54
CA ARG A 29 -8.90 13.63 3.25
C ARG A 29 -7.92 12.72 2.51
N CYS A 30 -6.64 13.09 2.45
CA CYS A 30 -5.63 12.28 1.77
C CYS A 30 -5.42 10.93 2.46
N LYS A 31 -5.43 10.89 3.80
CA LYS A 31 -5.39 9.64 4.56
C LYS A 31 -6.59 8.72 4.23
N LYS A 32 -7.80 9.28 4.15
CA LYS A 32 -9.01 8.52 3.82
C LYS A 32 -9.02 8.01 2.37
N LEU A 33 -8.54 8.82 1.43
CA LEU A 33 -8.42 8.42 0.02
C LEU A 33 -7.45 7.25 -0.15
N ASP A 34 -6.30 7.29 0.53
CA ASP A 34 -5.32 6.20 0.53
C ASP A 34 -5.95 4.90 1.06
N LEU A 35 -6.63 4.98 2.21
CA LEU A 35 -7.39 3.85 2.77
C LEU A 35 -8.44 3.30 1.79
N GLY A 36 -9.17 4.18 1.10
CA GLY A 36 -10.15 3.78 0.09
C GLY A 36 -9.52 3.09 -1.11
N ALA A 37 -8.33 3.51 -1.55
CA ALA A 37 -7.60 2.88 -2.64
C ALA A 37 -7.13 1.46 -2.27
N TRP A 38 -6.71 1.24 -1.02
CA TRP A 38 -6.45 -0.11 -0.49
C TRP A 38 -7.71 -0.96 -0.47
N ALA A 39 -8.82 -0.44 0.06
CA ALA A 39 -10.08 -1.17 0.13
C ALA A 39 -10.70 -1.49 -1.25
N SER A 40 -10.24 -0.82 -2.30
CA SER A 40 -10.73 -0.99 -3.68
C SER A 40 -9.74 -1.75 -4.58
N ASP A 41 -8.76 -2.45 -3.98
CA ASP A 41 -7.71 -3.21 -4.69
C ASP A 41 -6.96 -2.40 -5.76
N ARG A 42 -6.84 -1.08 -5.56
CA ARG A 42 -6.12 -0.19 -6.49
C ARG A 42 -4.61 -0.28 -6.29
N TYR A 43 -4.17 -0.72 -5.12
CA TYR A 43 -2.78 -1.03 -4.85
C TYR A 43 -2.56 -2.53 -5.00
N VAL A 44 -1.78 -2.89 -6.02
CA VAL A 44 -1.41 -4.28 -6.32
C VAL A 44 0.08 -4.43 -6.12
N ILE A 45 0.48 -5.41 -5.32
CA ILE A 45 1.88 -5.83 -5.23
C ILE A 45 2.07 -6.89 -6.32
N PRO A 46 2.87 -6.64 -7.36
CA PRO A 46 3.13 -7.64 -8.39
C PRO A 46 3.85 -8.84 -7.76
N GLY A 47 3.25 -10.02 -7.89
CA GLY A 47 3.88 -11.29 -7.53
C GLY A 47 4.69 -11.85 -8.70
N ALA A 48 5.67 -12.69 -8.38
CA ALA A 48 6.17 -13.64 -9.37
C ALA A 48 5.04 -14.61 -9.76
N PRO A 49 5.04 -15.15 -10.99
CA PRO A 49 4.12 -16.24 -11.35
C PRO A 49 4.19 -17.33 -10.28
N LEU A 50 3.03 -17.78 -9.81
CA LEU A 50 2.98 -18.94 -8.94
C LEU A 50 3.31 -20.15 -9.83
N ASP A 51 4.45 -20.79 -9.60
CA ASP A 51 4.71 -22.11 -10.19
C ASP A 51 3.73 -23.11 -9.54
N ASP A 52 2.85 -23.72 -10.34
CA ASP A 52 1.80 -24.67 -9.98
C ASP A 52 2.32 -26.01 -9.41
N THR A 53 3.29 -25.99 -8.49
CA THR A 53 3.92 -27.21 -7.92
C THR A 53 3.36 -27.64 -6.57
N SER A 54 2.21 -27.10 -6.14
CA SER A 54 1.48 -27.59 -4.97
C SER A 54 0.16 -28.24 -5.35
N SER A 55 0.21 -29.34 -6.11
CA SER A 55 -0.85 -30.36 -6.13
C SER A 55 -0.45 -31.51 -5.18
N PRO A 56 -1.18 -31.76 -4.08
CA PRO A 56 -0.96 -32.97 -3.30
C PRO A 56 -1.55 -34.17 -4.06
N GLY A 57 -0.69 -34.84 -4.82
CA GLY A 57 -0.76 -36.25 -5.17
C GLY A 57 -2.08 -36.82 -5.70
N GLU A 58 -2.25 -36.80 -7.03
CA GLU A 58 -2.86 -37.94 -7.70
C GLU A 58 -1.84 -39.09 -7.71
N LYS A 59 -2.01 -40.07 -6.81
CA LYS A 59 -1.54 -41.43 -7.11
C LYS A 59 -2.72 -42.20 -7.69
N GLY A 60 -2.69 -42.37 -9.01
CA GLY A 60 -3.37 -43.49 -9.64
C GLY A 60 -2.75 -44.82 -9.19
N GLY A 61 -3.59 -45.84 -9.05
CA GLY A 61 -3.19 -47.21 -8.76
C GLY A 61 -4.35 -48.18 -8.95
N ASP A 62 -4.28 -48.94 -10.05
CA ASP A 62 -4.99 -50.17 -10.46
C ASP A 62 -6.52 -50.24 -10.32
#